data_AF-A0A920RB13-F1
#
_entry.id   AF-A0A920RB13-F1
#
_cell.length_a   1.000
_cell.length_b   1.000
_cell.length_c   1.000
_cell.angle_alpha   90.00
_cell.angle_beta   90.00
_cell.angle_gamma   90.00
#
_symmetry.space_group_name_H-M   'P 1'
#
loop_
_entity.id
_entity.type
_entity.pdbx_description
1 polymer ?
#
loop_
_entity_poly.entity_id
_entity_poly.type
_entity_poly.pdbx_seq_one_letter_code
_entity_poly.pdbx_strand_id
1 'polypeptide(L)'
;MAAVSQLPWHWGLRGCSWARRFCPCPESAVAPVYRDALSRSAAGDAQITRAFSGRPARGLENRFTREMRGLEDSVPDFPILNALTGPLRKASGQAGNTDFMSLWAGQSAPLSATSRGRTARRTGQGD
;
A
#
# COMPACT_ATOMS: atom_id res chain seq x y z
N MET A 1 -3.47 26.19 -47.23
CA MET A 1 -4.71 25.39 -47.43
C MET A 1 -4.29 24.12 -48.14
N ALA A 2 -4.50 22.88 -47.69
CA ALA A 2 -5.36 22.36 -46.64
C ALA A 2 -4.75 21.04 -46.08
N ALA A 3 -4.95 20.86 -44.77
CA ALA A 3 -5.17 19.62 -44.03
C ALA A 3 -4.45 18.33 -44.47
N VAL A 4 -3.39 17.98 -43.74
CA VAL A 4 -3.14 16.57 -43.39
C VAL A 4 -3.80 16.34 -42.03
N SER A 5 -4.98 15.73 -42.08
CA SER A 5 -5.78 15.33 -40.93
C SER A 5 -5.47 13.88 -40.59
N GLN A 6 -5.34 13.63 -39.28
CA GLN A 6 -5.34 12.32 -38.59
C GLN A 6 -4.08 11.46 -38.72
N LEU A 7 -3.49 11.11 -37.58
CA LEU A 7 -3.47 9.74 -37.10
C LEU A 7 -3.21 9.67 -35.57
N PRO A 8 -3.63 8.57 -34.90
CA PRO A 8 -3.92 8.51 -33.46
C PRO A 8 -2.88 7.67 -32.71
N TRP A 9 -2.10 8.25 -31.79
CA TRP A 9 -1.04 7.46 -31.15
C TRP A 9 -0.94 7.72 -29.65
N HIS A 10 -1.41 6.70 -28.93
CA HIS A 10 -0.91 6.16 -27.67
C HIS A 10 -0.58 7.16 -26.55
N TRP A 11 -1.40 7.12 -25.48
CA TRP A 11 -0.95 7.55 -24.16
C TRP A 11 0.29 6.76 -23.76
N GLY A 12 1.46 7.37 -23.92
CA GLY A 12 2.68 6.92 -23.28
C GLY A 12 2.50 7.03 -21.78
N LEU A 13 2.24 5.92 -21.10
CA LEU A 13 2.24 5.84 -19.64
C LEU A 13 3.64 6.20 -19.14
N ARG A 14 3.83 7.46 -18.75
CA ARG A 14 5.06 7.94 -18.13
C ARG A 14 5.04 7.58 -16.65
N GLY A 15 5.81 6.56 -16.30
CA GLY A 15 6.24 6.26 -14.92
C GLY A 15 5.21 5.56 -14.05
N CYS A 16 5.26 4.23 -13.98
CA CYS A 16 4.60 3.50 -12.89
C CYS A 16 5.49 3.58 -11.64
N SER A 17 5.03 4.24 -10.57
CA SER A 17 5.72 4.21 -9.28
C SER A 17 5.57 2.84 -8.62
N TRP A 18 6.64 2.03 -8.60
CA TRP A 18 6.63 0.68 -8.00
C TRP A 18 6.87 0.64 -6.49
N ALA A 19 6.69 1.75 -5.77
CA ALA A 19 7.04 1.91 -4.34
C ALA A 19 6.51 0.77 -3.44
N ARG A 20 5.40 0.15 -3.82
CA ARG A 20 4.81 -0.97 -3.08
C ARG A 20 5.50 -2.32 -3.25
N ARG A 21 6.07 -2.61 -4.44
CA ARG A 21 6.76 -3.88 -4.71
C ARG A 21 8.00 -4.05 -3.83
N PHE A 22 8.54 -2.95 -3.31
CA PHE A 22 9.68 -2.91 -2.38
C PHE A 22 9.31 -2.95 -0.89
N CYS A 23 8.04 -2.76 -0.51
CA CYS A 23 7.57 -2.87 0.88
C CYS A 23 7.88 -4.24 1.55
N PRO A 24 7.84 -5.39 0.84
CA PRO A 24 8.24 -6.67 1.42
C PRO A 24 9.76 -6.95 1.39
N CYS A 25 10.59 -6.06 0.81
CA CYS A 25 12.05 -6.26 0.77
C CYS A 25 12.66 -6.09 2.18
N PRO A 26 13.75 -6.82 2.51
CA PRO A 26 14.41 -6.71 3.81
C PRO A 26 14.99 -5.31 4.09
N GLU A 27 15.27 -4.52 3.05
CA GLU A 27 15.73 -3.13 3.12
C GLU A 27 14.61 -2.14 3.47
N SER A 28 13.34 -2.58 3.48
CA SER A 28 12.22 -1.73 3.87
C SER A 28 12.16 -1.60 5.39
N ALA A 29 12.13 -0.35 5.89
CA ALA A 29 11.95 -0.03 7.32
C ALA A 29 10.54 -0.36 7.86
N VAL A 30 9.82 -1.26 7.19
CA VAL A 30 8.45 -1.66 7.51
C VAL A 30 8.50 -2.79 8.53
N ALA A 31 7.72 -2.64 9.60
CA ALA A 31 7.66 -3.62 10.67
C ALA A 31 7.26 -5.01 10.14
N PRO A 32 7.82 -6.11 10.66
CA PRO A 32 7.49 -7.47 10.19
C PRO A 32 5.99 -7.77 10.20
N VAL A 33 5.28 -7.33 11.24
CA VAL A 33 3.82 -7.54 11.39
C VAL A 33 3.01 -6.85 10.27
N TYR A 34 3.51 -5.74 9.73
CA TYR A 34 2.90 -5.07 8.58
C TYR A 34 3.06 -5.92 7.32
N ARG A 35 4.24 -6.49 7.09
CA ARG A 35 4.49 -7.37 5.93
C ARG A 35 3.61 -8.62 5.98
N ASP A 36 3.42 -9.18 7.17
CA ASP A 36 2.53 -10.32 7.37
C ASP A 36 1.07 -9.94 7.11
N ALA A 37 0.63 -8.76 7.58
CA ALA A 37 -0.71 -8.24 7.30
C ALA A 37 -0.94 -8.04 5.80
N LEU A 38 0.03 -7.47 5.07
CA LEU A 38 -0.02 -7.36 3.62
C LEU A 38 -0.08 -8.73 2.93
N SER A 39 0.75 -9.68 3.37
CA SER A 39 0.85 -11.00 2.74
C SER A 39 -0.41 -11.84 2.92
N ARG A 40 -1.17 -11.60 4.00
CA ARG A 40 -2.46 -12.25 4.25
C ARG A 40 -3.65 -11.55 3.57
N SER A 41 -3.47 -10.33 3.07
CA SER A 41 -4.57 -9.57 2.44
C SER A 41 -4.88 -10.04 1.03
N ALA A 42 -6.16 -10.07 0.69
CA ALA A 42 -6.67 -10.38 -0.63
C ALA A 42 -6.81 -9.12 -1.52
N ALA A 43 -7.07 -9.34 -2.81
CA ALA A 43 -7.46 -8.27 -3.72
C ALA A 43 -8.82 -7.70 -3.26
N GLY A 44 -8.86 -6.40 -2.96
CA GLY A 44 -10.10 -5.72 -2.56
C GLY A 44 -10.19 -5.37 -1.07
N ASP A 45 -9.34 -5.93 -0.21
CA ASP A 45 -9.37 -5.66 1.23
C ASP A 45 -8.95 -4.22 1.58
N ALA A 46 -8.23 -3.56 0.68
CA ALA A 46 -7.72 -2.21 0.89
C ALA A 46 -8.79 -1.14 0.60
N GLN A 47 -9.23 -0.47 1.66
CA GLN A 47 -10.26 0.57 1.63
C GLN A 47 -9.65 1.97 1.72
N ILE A 48 -10.39 2.99 1.28
CA ILE A 48 -9.99 4.39 1.46
C ILE A 48 -10.42 4.84 2.85
N THR A 49 -9.53 5.49 3.60
CA THR A 49 -9.81 6.09 4.90
C THR A 49 -9.08 7.41 5.06
N ARG A 50 -9.64 8.33 5.86
CA ARG A 50 -9.01 9.58 6.28
C ARG A 50 -8.50 9.51 7.72
N ALA A 51 -8.85 8.47 8.46
CA ALA A 51 -8.68 8.35 9.92
C ALA A 51 -7.26 8.63 10.46
N PHE A 52 -6.21 8.32 9.68
CA PHE A 52 -4.83 8.50 10.14
C PHE A 52 -4.24 9.88 9.89
N SER A 53 -4.60 10.53 8.79
CA SER A 53 -3.89 11.71 8.31
C SER A 53 -4.78 12.92 8.07
N GLY A 54 -6.11 12.74 8.04
CA GLY A 54 -7.07 13.73 7.58
C GLY A 54 -7.12 13.82 6.06
N ARG A 55 -6.38 12.97 5.32
CA ARG A 55 -6.44 12.89 3.85
C ARG A 55 -6.81 11.48 3.40
N PRO A 56 -7.54 11.36 2.28
CA PRO A 56 -7.93 10.06 1.76
C PRO A 56 -6.68 9.28 1.34
N ALA A 57 -6.47 8.13 1.98
CA ALA A 57 -5.40 7.21 1.66
C ALA A 57 -5.94 5.78 1.71
N ARG A 58 -5.39 4.91 0.87
CA ARG A 58 -5.86 3.52 0.76
C ARG A 58 -5.01 2.60 1.63
N GLY A 59 -5.65 1.85 2.51
CA GLY A 59 -5.00 0.95 3.47
C GLY A 59 -5.85 -0.26 3.81
N LEU A 60 -5.22 -1.28 4.39
CA LEU A 60 -5.95 -2.38 5.01
C LEU A 60 -6.72 -1.86 6.22
N GLU A 61 -7.94 -2.37 6.38
CA GLU A 61 -8.72 -2.12 7.57
C GLU A 61 -8.05 -2.71 8.81
N ASN A 62 -8.15 -2.00 9.92
CA ASN A 62 -7.79 -2.43 11.25
C ASN A 62 -8.78 -1.90 12.27
N ARG A 63 -8.56 -2.23 13.55
CA ARG A 63 -9.42 -1.78 14.64
C ARG A 63 -9.59 -0.26 14.65
N PHE A 64 -8.51 0.52 14.54
CA PHE A 64 -8.56 1.97 14.57
C PHE A 64 -9.42 2.55 13.43
N THR A 65 -9.20 2.11 12.19
CA THR A 65 -9.97 2.58 11.04
C THR A 65 -11.43 2.19 11.12
N ARG A 66 -11.76 1.06 11.77
CA ARG A 66 -13.14 0.64 12.04
C ARG A 66 -13.82 1.52 13.08
N GLU A 67 -13.15 1.81 14.18
CA GLU A 67 -13.65 2.68 15.26
C GLU A 67 -13.82 4.14 14.79
N MET A 68 -12.98 4.59 13.85
CA MET A 68 -13.03 5.94 13.28
C MET A 68 -14.08 6.12 12.17
N ARG A 69 -14.74 5.06 11.69
CA ARG A 69 -15.76 5.21 10.64
C ARG A 69 -16.90 6.11 11.10
N GLY A 70 -17.27 7.07 10.26
CA GLY A 70 -18.32 8.04 10.56
C GLY A 70 -17.87 9.19 11.48
N LEU A 71 -16.66 9.13 12.04
CA LEU A 71 -16.04 10.23 12.80
C LEU A 71 -15.01 11.01 11.99
N GLU A 72 -14.80 10.62 10.72
CA GLU A 72 -13.77 11.19 9.85
C GLU A 72 -13.99 12.68 9.52
N ASP A 73 -15.22 13.16 9.61
CA ASP A 73 -15.57 14.58 9.43
C ASP A 73 -15.43 15.40 10.72
N SER A 74 -15.30 14.73 11.87
CA SER A 74 -15.16 15.36 13.19
C SER A 74 -13.71 15.48 13.66
N VAL A 75 -12.75 14.98 12.86
CA VAL A 75 -11.32 15.02 13.18
C VAL A 75 -10.61 16.13 12.40
N PRO A 76 -9.49 16.65 12.93
CA PRO A 76 -8.69 17.66 12.24
C PRO A 76 -8.21 17.18 10.87
N ASP A 77 -8.15 18.09 9.90
CA ASP A 77 -7.54 17.81 8.62
C ASP A 77 -6.01 17.65 8.72
N PHE A 78 -5.41 17.19 7.61
CA PHE A 78 -3.96 17.16 7.46
C PHE A 78 -3.35 18.56 7.58
N PRO A 79 -2.20 18.74 8.26
CA PRO A 79 -1.31 17.70 8.83
C PRO A 79 -1.54 17.39 10.32
N ILE A 80 -2.52 18.01 10.97
CA ILE A 80 -2.71 17.95 12.43
C ILE A 80 -2.97 16.51 12.86
N LEU A 81 -3.93 15.83 12.22
CA LEU A 81 -4.26 14.45 12.57
C LEU A 81 -3.10 13.48 12.32
N ASN A 82 -2.31 13.69 11.26
CA ASN A 82 -1.13 12.86 10.99
C ASN A 82 -0.06 12.98 12.09
N ALA A 83 0.12 14.18 12.66
CA ALA A 83 1.03 14.40 13.77
C ALA A 83 0.50 13.74 15.05
N LEU A 84 -0.80 13.90 15.35
CA LEU A 84 -1.44 13.31 16.53
C LEU A 84 -1.42 11.78 16.52
N THR A 85 -1.64 11.15 15.36
CA THR A 85 -1.63 9.69 15.22
C THR A 85 -0.22 9.11 15.08
N GLY A 86 0.80 9.94 14.86
CA GLY A 86 2.20 9.51 14.67
C GLY A 86 2.75 8.66 15.81
N PRO A 87 2.72 9.14 17.07
CA PRO A 87 3.18 8.39 18.24
C PRO A 87 2.44 7.07 18.44
N LEU A 88 1.12 7.05 18.23
CA LEU A 88 0.28 5.86 18.35
C LEU A 88 0.70 4.77 17.35
N ARG A 89 0.91 5.16 16.08
CA ARG A 89 1.39 4.24 15.03
C ARG A 89 2.77 3.68 15.33
N LYS A 90 3.67 4.52 15.85
CA LYS A 90 5.03 4.11 16.24
C LYS A 90 4.97 3.09 17.39
N ALA A 91 4.19 3.37 18.44
CA ALA A 91 4.01 2.46 19.57
C ALA A 91 3.40 1.12 19.13
N SER A 92 2.38 1.16 18.26
CA SER A 92 1.76 -0.05 17.69
C SER A 92 2.77 -0.89 16.90
N GLY A 93 3.60 -0.24 16.07
CA GLY A 93 4.65 -0.91 15.32
C GLY A 93 5.74 -1.54 16.21
N GLN A 94 6.13 -0.87 17.29
CA GLN A 94 7.10 -1.39 18.27
C GLN A 94 6.52 -2.57 19.09
N ALA A 95 5.23 -2.53 19.39
CA ALA A 95 4.51 -3.60 20.08
C ALA A 95 4.16 -4.79 19.16
N GLY A 96 4.44 -4.69 17.85
CA GLY A 96 4.03 -5.70 16.88
C GLY A 96 2.50 -5.81 16.75
N ASN A 97 1.76 -4.75 17.07
CA ASN A 97 0.30 -4.70 16.93
C ASN A 97 -0.07 -3.93 15.65
N THR A 98 -0.97 -4.47 14.83
CA THR A 98 -1.45 -3.83 13.60
C THR A 98 -2.70 -2.96 13.77
N ASP A 99 -3.35 -3.05 14.93
CA ASP A 99 -4.63 -2.39 15.24
C ASP A 99 -4.62 -0.88 15.03
N PHE A 100 -3.48 -0.24 15.29
CA PHE A 100 -3.32 1.21 15.20
C PHE A 100 -2.21 1.62 14.22
N MET A 101 -1.77 0.72 13.34
CA MET A 101 -0.78 1.02 12.31
C MET A 101 -1.45 1.57 11.05
N SER A 102 -0.81 2.50 10.34
CA SER A 102 -1.26 2.87 8.99
C SER A 102 -0.84 1.82 7.97
N LEU A 103 -1.66 0.78 7.78
CA LEU A 103 -1.40 -0.32 6.85
C LEU A 103 -1.66 0.07 5.39
N TRP A 104 -0.94 1.06 4.86
CA TRP A 104 -1.15 1.57 3.51
C TRP A 104 -0.97 0.51 2.43
N ALA A 105 -1.97 0.42 1.57
CA ALA A 105 -2.18 -0.66 0.65
C ALA A 105 -2.88 -0.16 -0.63
N GLY A 106 -2.19 -0.22 -1.77
CA GLY A 106 -2.84 -0.08 -3.09
C GLY A 106 -3.77 -1.25 -3.46
N GLN A 107 -4.28 -1.25 -4.69
CA GLN A 107 -5.20 -2.28 -5.20
C GLN A 107 -4.53 -3.63 -5.49
N SER A 108 -3.24 -3.64 -5.82
CA SER A 108 -2.46 -4.86 -6.13
C SER A 108 -1.84 -5.54 -4.89
N ALA A 109 -2.47 -5.42 -3.72
CA ALA A 109 -1.93 -5.92 -2.44
C ALA A 109 -1.47 -7.38 -2.51
N PRO A 110 -2.28 -8.31 -3.04
CA PRO A 110 -1.90 -9.71 -3.09
C PRO A 110 -0.73 -9.99 -4.04
N LEU A 111 -0.43 -9.11 -5.01
CA LEU A 111 0.70 -9.31 -5.93
C LEU A 111 2.06 -9.03 -5.30
N SER A 112 2.13 -8.43 -4.11
CA SER A 112 3.39 -8.24 -3.38
C SER A 112 3.85 -9.49 -2.62
N ALA A 113 2.96 -10.47 -2.43
CA ALA A 113 3.33 -11.77 -1.92
C ALA A 113 4.05 -12.55 -3.03
N THR A 114 5.33 -12.87 -2.82
CA THR A 114 6.18 -13.74 -3.66
C THR A 114 6.99 -13.03 -4.76
N SER A 115 8.22 -12.69 -4.39
CA SER A 115 9.40 -13.03 -5.20
C SER A 115 10.48 -13.62 -4.27
N ARG A 116 10.21 -14.79 -3.68
CA ARG A 116 11.30 -15.68 -3.26
C ARG A 116 11.77 -16.41 -4.52
N GLY A 117 13.09 -16.45 -4.70
CA GLY A 117 13.81 -16.85 -5.91
C GLY A 117 13.15 -17.89 -6.79
N ARG A 118 12.80 -17.48 -8.00
CA ARG A 118 12.86 -18.36 -9.17
C ARG A 118 14.17 -18.08 -9.87
N THR A 119 15.28 -18.53 -9.28
CA THR A 119 16.48 -18.80 -10.06
C THR A 119 16.07 -19.89 -11.04
N ALA A 120 16.00 -19.54 -12.31
CA ALA A 120 15.75 -20.48 -13.38
C ALA A 120 16.83 -21.57 -13.31
N ARG A 121 16.53 -22.72 -12.69
CA ARG A 121 17.24 -23.96 -13.01
C ARG A 121 16.84 -24.30 -14.42
N ARG A 122 17.68 -23.87 -15.36
CA ARG A 122 17.70 -24.34 -16.73
C ARG A 122 17.71 -25.87 -16.66
N THR A 123 16.70 -26.45 -17.29
CA THR A 123 16.48 -27.88 -17.51
C THR A 123 17.77 -28.60 -17.82
N GLY A 124 18.14 -29.56 -16.97
CA GLY A 124 18.92 -30.71 -17.41
C GLY A 124 17.96 -31.61 -18.19
N GLN A 125 18.19 -31.71 -19.49
CA GLN A 125 17.62 -32.75 -20.34
C GLN A 125 18.82 -33.61 -20.74
N GLY A 126 18.86 -34.84 -20.24
CA GLY A 126 19.66 -35.90 -20.86
C GLY A 126 19.01 -36.30 -22.18
N ASP A 127 19.81 -36.42 -23.23
CA ASP A 127 20.27 -37.70 -23.80
C ASP A 127 21.36 -37.43 -24.85
#